data_AF-A0A8H5ZAP9-F1
#
_entry.id   AF-A0A8H5ZAP9-F1
#
_cell.length_a   1.000
_cell.length_b   1.000
_cell.length_c   1.000
_cell.angle_alpha   90.00
_cell.angle_beta   90.00
_cell.angle_gamma   90.00
#
_symmetry.space_group_name_H-M   'P 1'
#
loop_
_entity.id
_entity.type
_entity.pdbx_description
1 polymer ?
#
loop_
_entity_poly.entity_id
_entity_poly.type
_entity_poly.pdbx_seq_one_letter_code
_entity_poly.pdbx_strand_id
1 'polypeptide(L)'
;MPLNSVLDTLGLLARNPPIWMEAAKVMYGPNITITSSYPKSIQTICWPTEVEDEADQLLIDFLGNVTNFLSVNPMAYNLTAEFDAANPDVALRVPLGFSSGRISVMSEVPDYVLPLGETPYNSLITGHVEYLPVTANLLVAKGCDDMLFSLISELYDAGILKESKVGQSGVTGGEILYRRGMPFP
;
A
#
# COMPACT_ATOMS: atom_id res chain seq x y z
N MET A 1 -13.96 4.17 21.50
CA MET A 1 -13.75 5.55 21.99
C MET A 1 -13.21 6.33 20.81
N PRO A 2 -13.95 7.34 20.29
CA PRO A 2 -13.46 8.13 19.18
C PRO A 2 -12.31 9.06 19.63
N LEU A 3 -11.25 9.15 18.84
CA LEU A 3 -10.19 10.16 18.97
C LEU A 3 -10.58 11.43 18.20
N ASN A 4 -11.18 11.28 17.02
CA ASN A 4 -11.76 12.34 16.22
C ASN A 4 -12.93 11.80 15.39
N SER A 5 -14.15 12.25 15.67
CA SER A 5 -15.37 11.76 15.00
C SER A 5 -15.40 11.94 13.48
N VAL A 6 -14.57 12.83 12.93
CA VAL A 6 -14.49 13.10 11.49
C VAL A 6 -13.40 12.26 10.82
N LEU A 7 -12.28 12.01 11.51
CA LEU A 7 -11.09 11.37 10.92
C LEU A 7 -10.88 9.91 11.36
N ASP A 8 -11.67 9.44 12.33
CA ASP A 8 -11.55 8.08 12.84
C ASP A 8 -12.06 7.08 11.81
N THR A 9 -11.13 6.34 11.22
CA THR A 9 -11.43 5.19 10.35
C THR A 9 -10.89 3.92 10.98
N LEU A 10 -11.76 2.93 11.07
CA LEU A 10 -11.42 1.54 11.40
C LEU A 10 -10.56 0.93 10.28
N GLY A 11 -9.39 0.40 10.66
CA GLY A 11 -8.49 -0.31 9.75
C GLY A 11 -8.32 -1.77 10.14
N LEU A 12 -7.89 -2.59 9.18
CA LEU A 12 -7.57 -3.99 9.37
C LEU A 12 -6.13 -4.27 8.97
N LEU A 13 -5.45 -5.08 9.76
CA LEU A 13 -4.14 -5.64 9.43
C LEU A 13 -4.30 -7.15 9.32
N ALA A 14 -3.98 -7.69 8.15
CA ALA A 14 -3.93 -9.12 7.92
C ALA A 14 -2.74 -9.47 7.04
N ARG A 15 -2.23 -10.69 7.19
CA ARG A 15 -1.09 -11.19 6.43
C ARG A 15 -1.47 -11.75 5.06
N ASN A 16 -2.74 -12.13 4.92
CA ASN A 16 -3.27 -12.88 3.80
C ASN A 16 -4.45 -12.10 3.21
N PRO A 17 -4.41 -11.74 1.92
CA PRO A 17 -5.46 -10.92 1.33
C PRO A 17 -6.87 -11.53 1.36
N PRO A 18 -7.06 -12.83 1.07
CA PRO A 18 -8.34 -13.52 1.33
C PRO A 18 -8.91 -13.33 2.75
N ILE A 19 -8.08 -13.45 3.79
CA ILE A 19 -8.53 -13.24 5.19
C ILE A 19 -8.94 -11.79 5.41
N TRP A 20 -8.15 -10.85 4.87
CA TRP A 20 -8.46 -9.43 4.95
C TRP A 20 -9.83 -9.14 4.29
N MET A 21 -10.06 -9.69 3.10
CA MET A 21 -11.29 -9.51 2.33
C MET A 21 -12.52 -10.07 3.07
N GLU A 22 -12.42 -11.26 3.67
CA GLU A 22 -13.51 -11.82 4.48
C GLU A 22 -13.81 -10.95 5.71
N ALA A 23 -12.78 -10.47 6.41
CA ALA A 23 -12.96 -9.56 7.54
C ALA A 23 -13.60 -8.23 7.12
N ALA A 24 -13.19 -7.68 5.97
CA ALA A 24 -13.77 -6.47 5.41
C ALA A 24 -15.26 -6.67 5.09
N LYS A 25 -15.64 -7.76 4.40
CA LYS A 25 -17.07 -8.06 4.11
C LYS A 25 -17.93 -8.06 5.38
N VAL A 26 -17.43 -8.63 6.47
CA VAL A 26 -18.13 -8.63 7.76
C VAL A 26 -18.26 -7.22 8.33
N MET A 27 -17.23 -6.38 8.19
CA MET A 27 -17.25 -4.99 8.68
C MET A 27 -18.17 -4.08 7.87
N TYR A 28 -18.20 -4.19 6.54
CA TYR A 28 -19.13 -3.43 5.68
C TYR A 28 -20.56 -3.98 5.73
N GLY A 29 -20.76 -5.24 6.15
CA GLY A 29 -22.07 -5.86 6.33
C GLY A 29 -22.86 -5.96 5.02
N PRO A 30 -24.20 -5.79 5.04
CA PRO A 30 -25.04 -5.93 3.84
C PRO A 30 -24.85 -4.82 2.80
N ASN A 31 -24.01 -3.82 3.09
CA ASN A 31 -23.85 -2.62 2.28
C ASN A 31 -22.78 -2.76 1.19
N ILE A 32 -22.14 -3.92 1.04
CA ILE A 32 -21.11 -4.18 0.05
C ILE A 32 -21.57 -5.24 -0.96
N THR A 33 -21.46 -4.91 -2.25
CA THR A 33 -21.65 -5.87 -3.35
C THR A 33 -20.32 -5.97 -4.07
N ILE A 34 -19.72 -7.16 -4.10
CA ILE A 34 -18.40 -7.36 -4.70
C ILE A 34 -18.52 -7.26 -6.21
N THR A 35 -17.88 -6.26 -6.81
CA THR A 35 -17.81 -6.11 -8.27
C THR A 35 -16.42 -6.47 -8.79
N SER A 36 -16.37 -6.99 -10.01
CA SER A 36 -15.14 -7.32 -10.76
C SER A 36 -14.95 -6.36 -11.95
N SER A 37 -15.33 -5.09 -11.76
CA SER A 37 -15.22 -4.05 -12.80
C SER A 37 -14.07 -3.12 -12.46
N TYR A 38 -12.95 -3.31 -13.13
CA TYR A 38 -11.71 -2.58 -12.83
C TYR A 38 -11.59 -1.23 -13.55
N PRO A 39 -10.91 -0.25 -12.95
CA PRO A 39 -10.69 1.06 -13.56
C PRO A 39 -9.82 0.96 -14.82
N LYS A 40 -10.06 1.89 -15.76
CA LYS A 40 -9.31 1.98 -17.03
C LYS A 40 -8.09 2.90 -16.96
N SER A 41 -7.81 3.47 -15.80
CA SER A 41 -6.67 4.36 -15.57
C SER A 41 -6.07 4.11 -14.19
N ILE A 42 -4.74 4.10 -14.14
CA ILE A 42 -3.97 4.08 -12.90
C ILE A 42 -3.28 5.43 -12.76
N GLN A 43 -3.35 6.02 -11.57
CA GLN A 43 -2.67 7.25 -11.25
C GLN A 43 -1.60 6.97 -10.20
N THR A 44 -0.37 7.41 -10.45
CA THR A 44 0.76 7.20 -9.54
C THR A 44 1.11 8.50 -8.84
N ILE A 45 1.33 8.42 -7.53
CA ILE A 45 1.66 9.57 -6.67
C ILE A 45 3.04 9.31 -6.08
N CYS A 46 3.99 10.23 -6.30
CA CYS A 46 5.35 10.12 -5.77
C CYS A 46 6.00 8.75 -6.07
N TRP A 47 5.79 8.22 -7.27
CA TRP A 47 6.29 6.91 -7.68
C TRP A 47 7.63 7.04 -8.41
N PRO A 48 8.61 6.15 -8.15
CA PRO A 48 9.90 6.18 -8.82
C PRO A 48 9.76 5.92 -10.32
N THR A 49 10.48 6.70 -11.13
CA THR A 49 10.50 6.55 -12.59
C THR A 49 11.75 5.86 -13.10
N GLU A 50 12.80 5.83 -12.28
CA GLU A 50 14.09 5.20 -12.56
C GLU A 50 14.44 4.32 -11.35
N VAL A 51 15.31 3.32 -11.57
CA VAL A 51 15.76 2.41 -10.51
C VAL A 51 17.03 2.97 -9.88
N GLU A 52 16.94 3.53 -8.67
CA GLU A 52 18.13 3.94 -7.90
C GLU A 52 18.56 2.88 -6.90
N ASP A 53 17.61 2.13 -6.35
CA ASP A 53 17.84 1.04 -5.39
C ASP A 53 16.94 -0.19 -5.62
N GLU A 54 17.14 -1.24 -4.82
CA GLU A 54 16.35 -2.47 -4.89
C GLU A 54 14.86 -2.27 -4.54
N ALA A 55 14.52 -1.23 -3.76
CA ALA A 55 13.13 -0.93 -3.43
C ALA A 55 12.40 -0.28 -4.61
N ASP A 56 13.06 0.62 -5.34
CA ASP A 56 12.56 1.20 -6.58
C ASP A 56 12.31 0.12 -7.63
N GLN A 57 13.21 -0.85 -7.73
CA GLN A 57 13.02 -1.99 -8.63
C GLN A 57 11.74 -2.76 -8.27
N LEU A 58 11.51 -3.08 -6.99
CA LEU A 58 10.30 -3.76 -6.54
C LEU A 58 9.03 -2.96 -6.83
N LEU A 59 9.07 -1.63 -6.67
CA LEU A 59 7.96 -0.75 -6.97
C LEU A 59 7.69 -0.70 -8.49
N ILE A 60 8.70 -0.50 -9.31
CA ILE A 60 8.56 -0.44 -10.77
C ILE A 60 8.06 -1.78 -11.32
N ASP A 61 8.60 -2.90 -10.85
CA ASP A 61 8.16 -4.25 -11.24
C ASP A 61 6.69 -4.50 -10.85
N PHE A 62 6.30 -4.08 -9.64
CA PHE A 62 4.92 -4.19 -9.19
C PHE A 62 3.98 -3.36 -10.07
N LEU A 63 4.33 -2.10 -10.36
CA LEU A 63 3.54 -1.24 -11.23
C LEU A 63 3.39 -1.88 -12.62
N GLY A 64 4.49 -2.39 -13.19
CA GLY A 64 4.50 -3.09 -14.47
C GLY A 64 3.55 -4.29 -14.48
N ASN A 65 3.63 -5.14 -13.46
CA ASN A 65 2.77 -6.31 -13.32
C ASN A 65 1.28 -5.94 -13.22
N VAL A 66 0.95 -4.92 -12.42
CA VAL A 66 -0.44 -4.44 -12.27
C VAL A 66 -0.95 -3.81 -13.58
N THR A 67 -0.12 -3.00 -14.26
CA THR A 67 -0.51 -2.38 -15.55
C THR A 67 -0.73 -3.43 -16.64
N ASN A 68 0.07 -4.49 -16.65
CA ASN A 68 -0.10 -5.62 -17.57
C ASN A 68 -1.37 -6.42 -17.24
N PHE A 69 -1.60 -6.68 -15.95
CA PHE A 69 -2.79 -7.39 -15.48
C PHE A 69 -4.09 -6.65 -15.87
N LEU A 70 -4.12 -5.33 -15.67
CA LEU A 70 -5.28 -4.50 -16.00
C LEU A 70 -5.33 -4.06 -17.46
N SER A 71 -4.25 -4.25 -18.23
CA SER A 71 -4.10 -3.72 -19.60
C SER A 71 -4.31 -2.20 -19.67
N VAL A 72 -3.71 -1.46 -18.74
CA VAL A 72 -3.89 -0.01 -18.55
C VAL A 72 -2.55 0.69 -18.48
N ASN A 73 -2.47 1.91 -19.01
CA ASN A 73 -1.27 2.76 -18.91
C ASN A 73 -1.30 3.61 -17.62
N PRO A 74 -0.20 3.68 -16.86
CA PRO A 74 -0.11 4.53 -15.68
C PRO A 74 0.09 5.99 -16.08
N MET A 75 -0.48 6.91 -15.31
CA MET A 75 -0.27 8.35 -15.44
C MET A 75 0.22 8.94 -14.14
N ALA A 76 1.28 9.77 -14.19
CA ALA A 76 1.76 10.47 -13.01
C ALA A 76 0.77 11.55 -12.57
N TYR A 77 0.37 11.53 -11.30
CA TYR A 77 -0.56 12.51 -10.73
C TYR A 77 0.18 13.56 -9.93
N ASN A 78 0.00 14.83 -10.31
CA ASN A 78 0.65 15.96 -9.64
C ASN A 78 -0.31 16.62 -8.66
N LEU A 79 -0.28 16.14 -7.41
CA LEU A 79 -1.09 16.67 -6.30
C LEU A 79 -0.96 18.18 -6.10
N THR A 80 0.26 18.71 -6.22
CA THR A 80 0.52 20.13 -5.99
C THR A 80 -0.16 20.99 -7.05
N ALA A 81 -0.06 20.58 -8.33
CA ALA A 81 -0.68 21.31 -9.42
C ALA A 81 -2.22 21.30 -9.32
N GLU A 82 -2.81 20.15 -8.96
CA GLU A 82 -4.26 20.03 -8.76
C GLU A 82 -4.75 20.84 -7.55
N PHE A 83 -3.99 20.84 -6.45
CA PHE A 83 -4.32 21.66 -5.29
C PHE A 83 -4.30 23.16 -5.64
N ASP A 84 -3.26 23.63 -6.34
CA ASP A 84 -3.13 25.02 -6.76
C ASP A 84 -4.25 25.42 -7.74
N ALA A 85 -4.64 24.53 -8.66
CA ALA A 85 -5.74 24.75 -9.59
C ALA A 85 -7.11 24.83 -8.90
N ALA A 86 -7.35 23.98 -7.89
CA ALA A 86 -8.60 23.96 -7.13
C ALA A 86 -8.71 25.12 -6.12
N ASN A 87 -7.59 25.72 -5.71
CA ASN A 87 -7.53 26.76 -4.67
C ASN A 87 -6.78 28.00 -5.16
N PRO A 88 -7.24 28.67 -6.24
CA PRO A 88 -6.50 29.77 -6.87
C PRO A 88 -6.29 30.98 -5.95
N ASP A 89 -7.18 31.16 -4.97
CA ASP A 89 -7.17 32.31 -4.05
C ASP A 89 -6.42 32.04 -2.73
N VAL A 90 -5.94 30.81 -2.50
CA VAL A 90 -5.20 30.45 -1.29
C VAL A 90 -3.71 30.68 -1.53
N ALA A 91 -3.19 31.79 -1.00
CA ALA A 91 -1.77 32.14 -1.13
C ALA A 91 -0.80 31.14 -0.46
N LEU A 92 -1.32 30.28 0.42
CA LEU A 92 -0.57 29.20 1.06
C LEU A 92 -0.74 27.91 0.24
N ARG A 93 0.41 27.34 -0.14
CA ARG A 93 0.51 25.98 -0.70
C ARG A 93 -0.07 24.95 0.28
N VAL A 94 -0.18 23.70 -0.19
CA VAL A 94 -0.62 22.52 0.58
C VAL A 94 -0.26 22.66 2.08
N PRO A 95 -1.23 22.52 3.01
CA PRO A 95 -1.05 22.89 4.42
C PRO A 95 0.21 22.28 5.06
N LEU A 96 0.88 23.05 5.92
CA LEU A 96 2.08 22.59 6.63
C LEU A 96 1.77 21.30 7.41
N GLY A 97 2.56 20.25 7.15
CA GLY A 97 2.37 18.92 7.76
C GLY A 97 1.48 17.97 6.97
N PHE A 98 0.91 18.39 5.84
CA PHE A 98 0.29 17.49 4.89
C PHE A 98 1.35 16.69 4.13
N SER A 99 1.08 15.40 3.93
CA SER A 99 1.88 14.50 3.11
C SER A 99 0.95 13.56 2.35
N SER A 100 1.46 12.87 1.33
CA SER A 100 0.71 11.86 0.58
C SER A 100 0.09 10.79 1.49
N GLY A 101 0.74 10.46 2.61
CA GLY A 101 0.23 9.54 3.63
C GLY A 101 -0.98 10.06 4.44
N ARG A 102 -1.46 11.28 4.18
CA ARG A 102 -2.67 11.84 4.81
C ARG A 102 -3.83 11.98 3.84
N ILE A 103 -3.66 11.62 2.56
CA ILE A 103 -4.71 11.76 1.54
C ILE A 103 -5.96 10.98 1.95
N SER A 104 -5.82 9.69 2.22
CA SER A 104 -6.95 8.81 2.57
C SER A 104 -7.75 9.28 3.77
N VAL A 105 -7.06 9.78 4.79
CA VAL A 105 -7.67 10.34 6.01
C VAL A 105 -8.47 11.61 5.71
N MET A 106 -7.97 12.48 4.84
CA MET A 106 -8.61 13.77 4.54
C MET A 106 -9.70 13.69 3.47
N SER A 107 -9.61 12.74 2.54
CA SER A 107 -10.60 12.57 1.47
C SER A 107 -11.61 11.45 1.76
N GLU A 108 -11.50 10.76 2.90
CA GLU A 108 -12.35 9.63 3.29
C GLU A 108 -12.38 8.53 2.22
N VAL A 109 -11.23 8.28 1.57
CA VAL A 109 -11.12 7.26 0.54
C VAL A 109 -10.45 5.99 1.07
N PRO A 110 -10.78 4.82 0.50
CA PRO A 110 -10.19 3.56 0.90
C PRO A 110 -8.70 3.52 0.54
N ASP A 111 -7.92 2.94 1.44
CA ASP A 111 -6.46 2.87 1.39
C ASP A 111 -6.02 1.46 1.80
N TYR A 112 -5.22 0.82 0.96
CA TYR A 112 -4.71 -0.52 1.20
C TYR A 112 -3.21 -0.59 0.97
N VAL A 113 -2.48 -0.97 2.02
CA VAL A 113 -1.03 -1.14 1.98
C VAL A 113 -0.67 -2.60 1.71
N LEU A 114 -0.02 -2.85 0.58
CA LEU A 114 0.40 -4.17 0.10
C LEU A 114 1.89 -4.41 0.36
N PRO A 115 2.29 -5.53 0.98
CA PRO A 115 3.69 -5.91 1.07
C PRO A 115 4.19 -6.43 -0.28
N LEU A 116 5.24 -5.80 -0.82
CA LEU A 116 5.84 -6.20 -2.10
C LEU A 116 7.09 -7.06 -1.90
N GLY A 117 7.89 -6.72 -0.89
CA GLY A 117 9.15 -7.40 -0.63
C GLY A 117 9.93 -6.71 0.49
N GLU A 118 11.25 -6.81 0.40
CA GLU A 118 12.17 -6.23 1.37
C GLU A 118 13.47 -5.81 0.68
N THR A 119 14.15 -4.84 1.26
CA THR A 119 15.45 -4.34 0.78
C THR A 119 16.50 -4.41 1.91
N PRO A 120 17.75 -4.81 1.62
CA PRO A 120 18.80 -4.85 2.62
C PRO A 120 19.25 -3.44 3.01
N TYR A 121 19.55 -3.22 4.29
CA TYR A 121 20.21 -2.02 4.78
C TYR A 121 21.30 -2.37 5.79
N ASN A 122 22.35 -1.56 5.84
CA ASN A 122 23.43 -1.77 6.80
C ASN A 122 23.12 -1.03 8.11
N SER A 123 22.87 -1.78 9.19
CA SER A 123 22.54 -1.21 10.49
C SER A 123 23.79 -0.69 11.19
N LEU A 124 23.82 0.62 11.47
CA LEU A 124 24.90 1.24 12.23
C LEU A 124 24.93 0.81 13.70
N ILE A 125 23.84 0.23 14.21
CA ILE A 125 23.71 -0.18 15.62
C ILE A 125 24.19 -1.62 15.80
N THR A 126 23.70 -2.54 14.98
CA THR A 126 24.01 -3.98 15.10
C THR A 126 25.25 -4.37 14.28
N GLY A 127 25.64 -3.57 13.29
CA GLY A 127 26.76 -3.88 12.38
C GLY A 127 26.46 -5.01 11.40
N HIS A 128 25.20 -5.42 11.29
CA HIS A 128 24.73 -6.45 10.38
C HIS A 128 23.86 -5.86 9.26
N VAL A 129 23.80 -6.59 8.14
CA VAL A 129 22.80 -6.31 7.10
C VAL A 129 21.45 -6.79 7.61
N GLU A 130 20.52 -5.87 7.75
CA GLU A 130 19.13 -6.10 8.11
C GLU A 130 18.22 -5.79 6.92
N TYR A 131 16.94 -6.12 7.02
CA TYR A 131 16.00 -5.98 5.89
C TYR A 131 14.82 -5.09 6.28
N LEU A 132 14.48 -4.13 5.40
CA LEU A 132 13.33 -3.25 5.56
C LEU A 132 12.20 -3.68 4.62
N PRO A 133 10.95 -3.70 5.09
CA PRO A 133 9.80 -4.03 4.25
C PRO A 133 9.56 -2.93 3.21
N VAL A 134 9.32 -3.36 1.97
CA VAL A 134 8.88 -2.49 0.88
C VAL A 134 7.40 -2.73 0.66
N THR A 135 6.62 -1.65 0.70
CA THR A 135 5.16 -1.69 0.58
C THR A 135 4.68 -0.68 -0.43
N ALA A 136 3.63 -1.03 -1.19
CA ALA A 136 2.90 -0.09 -2.03
C ALA A 136 1.53 0.21 -1.43
N ASN A 137 1.10 1.46 -1.54
CA ASN A 137 -0.24 1.87 -1.14
C ASN A 137 -1.14 2.01 -2.37
N LEU A 138 -2.33 1.41 -2.33
CA LEU A 138 -3.39 1.58 -3.31
C LEU A 138 -4.53 2.40 -2.71
N LEU A 139 -4.89 3.48 -3.40
CA LEU A 139 -6.05 4.30 -3.09
C LEU A 139 -7.07 4.20 -4.23
N VAL A 140 -8.35 4.15 -3.88
CA VAL A 140 -9.46 4.16 -4.85
C VAL A 140 -10.47 5.24 -4.49
N ALA A 141 -11.44 5.52 -5.36
CA ALA A 141 -12.49 6.48 -5.02
C ALA A 141 -13.39 5.97 -3.89
N LYS A 142 -13.99 6.89 -3.13
CA LYS A 142 -14.96 6.57 -2.08
C LYS A 142 -16.11 5.73 -2.63
N GLY A 143 -16.38 4.58 -2.00
CA GLY A 143 -17.43 3.66 -2.42
C GLY A 143 -17.00 2.65 -3.49
N CYS A 144 -15.70 2.59 -3.83
CA CYS A 144 -15.11 1.55 -4.69
C CYS A 144 -14.28 0.53 -3.89
N ASP A 145 -14.51 0.44 -2.58
CA ASP A 145 -13.87 -0.48 -1.65
C ASP A 145 -14.02 -1.95 -2.10
N ASP A 146 -15.17 -2.28 -2.65
CA ASP A 146 -15.53 -3.61 -3.14
C ASP A 146 -14.65 -4.07 -4.31
N MET A 147 -14.43 -3.19 -5.29
CA MET A 147 -13.57 -3.43 -6.44
C MET A 147 -12.13 -3.65 -6.00
N LEU A 148 -11.66 -2.86 -5.02
CA LEU A 148 -10.31 -2.98 -4.48
C LEU A 148 -10.09 -4.36 -3.85
N PHE A 149 -11.09 -4.91 -3.15
CA PHE A 149 -10.97 -6.23 -2.53
C PHE A 149 -10.91 -7.35 -3.58
N SER A 150 -11.74 -7.27 -4.62
CA SER A 150 -11.68 -8.19 -5.76
C SER A 150 -10.32 -8.12 -6.44
N LEU A 151 -9.84 -6.91 -6.73
CA LEU A 151 -8.55 -6.69 -7.39
C LEU A 151 -7.42 -7.32 -6.60
N ILE A 152 -7.35 -7.09 -5.29
CA ILE A 152 -6.29 -7.62 -4.45
C ILE A 152 -6.36 -9.16 -4.39
N SER A 153 -7.56 -9.74 -4.33
CA SER A 153 -7.73 -11.20 -4.37
C SER A 153 -7.21 -11.77 -5.70
N GLU A 154 -7.55 -11.14 -6.82
CA GLU A 154 -7.09 -11.60 -8.14
C GLU A 154 -5.58 -11.39 -8.35
N LEU A 155 -5.01 -10.30 -7.82
CA LEU A 155 -3.56 -10.10 -7.83
C LEU A 155 -2.82 -11.15 -6.98
N TYR A 156 -3.44 -11.63 -5.90
CA TYR A 156 -2.93 -12.74 -5.10
C TYR A 156 -3.03 -14.07 -5.87
N ASP A 157 -4.16 -14.35 -6.51
CA ASP A 157 -4.36 -15.57 -7.31
C ASP A 157 -3.46 -15.60 -8.55
N ALA A 158 -3.16 -14.43 -9.14
CA ALA A 158 -2.18 -14.27 -10.21
C ALA A 158 -0.72 -14.43 -9.74
N GLY A 159 -0.47 -14.54 -8.44
CA GLY A 159 0.86 -14.69 -7.85
C GLY A 159 1.71 -13.41 -7.84
N ILE A 160 1.10 -12.25 -8.12
CA ILE A 160 1.77 -10.94 -8.05
C ILE A 160 2.00 -10.56 -6.58
N LEU A 161 1.00 -10.84 -5.73
CA LEU A 161 1.09 -10.62 -4.28
C LEU A 161 1.45 -11.90 -3.55
N LYS A 162 2.21 -11.78 -2.46
CA LYS A 162 2.62 -12.89 -1.60
C LYS A 162 2.06 -12.74 -0.19
N GLU A 163 1.81 -13.86 0.45
CA GLU A 163 1.42 -13.89 1.87
C GLU A 163 2.61 -13.53 2.76
N SER A 164 2.37 -12.67 3.76
CA SER A 164 3.38 -12.34 4.76
C SER A 164 3.52 -13.50 5.77
N LYS A 165 4.71 -14.10 5.85
CA LYS A 165 5.03 -15.18 6.79
C LYS A 165 5.55 -14.64 8.13
N VAL A 166 5.40 -15.42 9.20
CA VAL A 166 5.90 -15.06 10.53
C VAL A 166 7.37 -15.39 10.70
N GLY A 167 8.11 -14.45 11.30
CA GLY A 167 9.48 -14.70 11.76
C GLY A 167 10.47 -15.06 10.65
N GLN A 168 10.13 -14.79 9.40
CA GLN A 168 11.01 -15.04 8.28
C GLN A 168 10.96 -13.83 7.37
N SER A 169 12.07 -13.59 6.68
CA SER A 169 12.07 -12.72 5.52
C SER A 169 11.05 -13.24 4.50
N GLY A 170 10.24 -12.34 3.94
CA GLY A 170 9.23 -12.68 2.93
C GLY A 170 9.84 -13.00 1.55
N VAL A 171 11.12 -12.66 1.36
CA VAL A 171 11.84 -12.80 0.09
C VAL A 171 12.88 -13.92 0.16
N THR A 172 13.71 -13.94 1.20
CA THR A 172 14.82 -14.88 1.39
C THR A 172 14.50 -16.02 2.35
N GLY A 173 13.40 -15.95 3.12
CA GLY A 173 13.00 -17.00 4.06
C GLY A 173 13.96 -17.18 5.25
N GLY A 174 14.79 -16.16 5.54
CA GLY A 174 15.81 -16.21 6.59
C GLY A 174 15.28 -16.45 8.00
N GLU A 175 16.15 -16.90 8.90
CA GLU A 175 15.80 -17.21 10.30
C GLU A 175 15.56 -15.95 11.16
N ILE A 176 14.73 -16.08 12.20
CA ILE A 176 14.47 -15.03 13.20
C ILE A 176 15.79 -14.56 13.83
N LEU A 177 16.08 -13.26 13.71
CA LEU A 177 17.28 -12.62 14.31
C LEU A 177 17.37 -12.79 15.84
N TYR A 178 16.25 -13.01 16.51
CA TYR A 178 16.18 -13.26 17.95
C TYR A 178 15.35 -14.50 18.31
N ARG A 179 16.01 -15.60 18.70
CA ARG A 179 15.37 -16.73 19.37
C ARG A 179 15.54 -16.62 20.88
N ARG A 180 14.41 -16.66 21.60
CA ARG A 180 14.42 -16.68 23.07
C ARG A 180 15.15 -17.96 23.54
N GLY A 181 16.31 -17.80 24.18
CA GLY A 181 17.10 -18.90 24.74
C GLY A 181 18.30 -19.37 23.92
N MET A 182 18.63 -18.74 22.78
CA MET A 182 19.92 -18.95 22.12
C MET A 182 20.91 -17.84 22.48
N PRO A 183 22.19 -18.16 22.73
CA PRO A 183 23.23 -17.14 22.83
C PRO A 183 23.34 -16.39 21.51
N PHE A 184 23.61 -15.09 21.57
CA PHE A 184 24.03 -14.34 20.38
C PHE A 184 25.30 -14.99 19.80
N PRO A 185 25.39 -15.19 18.47
CA PRO A 185 26.61 -15.65 17.83
C PRO A 185 27.75 -14.64 17.95
#